data_AF-A0A1H4H543-F1
#
_entry.id   AF-A0A1H4H543-F1
#
_cell.length_a   1.000
_cell.length_b   1.000
_cell.length_c   1.000
_cell.angle_alpha   90.00
_cell.angle_beta   90.00
_cell.angle_gamma   90.00
#
_symmetry.space_group_name_H-M   'P 1'
#
loop_
_entity.id
_entity.type
_entity.pdbx_description
1 polymer ?
#
loop_
_entity_poly.entity_id
_entity_poly.type
_entity_poly.pdbx_seq_one_letter_code
_entity_poly.pdbx_strand_id
1 'polypeptide(L)'
;MTLHLHSLPAAALLVTCAAFMPFDAIAGVRVCTFPGSPSTALDQKVASETFRTAGIAATIVTHGIANGDDDGVSLKELDKTLGHQCDVIAGFPRSPVADATGGKMLFSRGYLRSGYVSIESANVKTTGVAQNTVAAMYASPAQLIAVQQTGVRLDLENTSALSVEAVAAGRARRAIVWYPAVVAYGRAHPEQRFTVSSTASPYADWHLVFAFASSGATLQKSVDAALDKMTADGRLAALTHEWALPASQSAAESAHAPKVSYLERATVPHAQQGGIRLAVAGTSTQGRFIKVSDAASTDVPSFDRMQANHGKALYASSCAKCHGGALQGVTGPALRGPAFAPISNAHLTVGGIFGYMATNMPADRPGKLKDQDYADIMAFLLFSNGYTPGSTKLTADNARTSATKLIAGPAH
;
A
#
# COMPACT_ATOMS: atom_id res chain seq x y z
N MET A 1 67.41 35.23 70.48
CA MET A 1 67.33 36.54 69.81
C MET A 1 66.57 36.36 68.51
N THR A 2 65.61 37.27 68.25
CA THR A 2 64.94 37.60 66.98
C THR A 2 64.02 36.58 66.29
N LEU A 3 62.71 36.81 66.46
CA LEU A 3 61.61 36.50 65.52
C LEU A 3 61.87 37.14 64.14
N HIS A 4 61.46 36.47 63.06
CA HIS A 4 60.90 37.12 61.86
C HIS A 4 59.81 36.22 61.25
N LEU A 5 58.55 36.63 61.41
CA LEU A 5 57.44 36.21 60.56
C LEU A 5 57.41 37.15 59.36
N HIS A 6 57.44 36.59 58.15
CA HIS A 6 57.15 37.30 56.91
C HIS A 6 56.02 36.61 56.15
N SER A 7 55.21 37.47 55.54
CA SER A 7 53.87 37.27 55.04
C SER A 7 53.82 37.23 53.50
N LEU A 8 52.82 36.48 52.98
CA LEU A 8 52.14 36.60 51.68
C LEU A 8 52.89 36.07 50.42
N PRO A 9 52.18 35.68 49.32
CA PRO A 9 50.75 35.89 49.02
C PRO A 9 49.95 34.62 48.61
N ALA A 10 48.63 34.71 48.78
CA ALA A 10 47.66 33.79 48.20
C ALA A 10 47.53 34.07 46.69
N ALA A 11 47.92 33.10 45.85
CA ALA A 11 47.63 33.13 44.43
C ALA A 11 46.18 32.70 44.20
N ALA A 12 45.35 33.65 43.78
CA ALA A 12 43.98 33.41 43.36
C ALA A 12 43.98 32.55 42.07
N LEU A 13 43.48 31.31 42.18
CA LEU A 13 43.12 30.49 41.03
C LEU A 13 41.87 31.08 40.38
N LEU A 14 42.04 31.81 39.28
CA LEU A 14 40.98 32.12 38.33
C LEU A 14 40.53 30.81 37.68
N VAL A 15 39.52 30.18 38.26
CA VAL A 15 38.74 29.15 37.58
C VAL A 15 37.92 29.85 36.51
N THR A 16 38.40 29.80 35.26
CA THR A 16 37.55 30.06 34.11
C THR A 16 36.48 28.98 34.07
N CYS A 17 35.30 29.27 34.60
CA CYS A 17 34.08 28.54 34.28
C CYS A 17 33.84 28.71 32.78
N ALA A 18 34.38 27.80 31.97
CA ALA A 18 33.85 27.56 30.65
C ALA A 18 32.42 27.05 30.87
N ALA A 19 31.44 27.93 30.64
CA ALA A 19 30.05 27.55 30.57
C ALA A 19 29.94 26.53 29.42
N PHE A 20 29.93 25.24 29.75
CA PHE A 20 29.45 24.21 28.86
C PHE A 20 27.96 24.50 28.66
N MET A 21 27.65 25.29 27.63
CA MET A 21 26.30 25.28 27.10
C MET A 21 26.01 23.84 26.67
N PRO A 22 24.90 23.23 27.11
CA PRO A 22 24.49 21.98 26.53
C PRO A 22 24.29 22.25 25.04
N PHE A 23 25.13 21.64 24.20
CA PHE A 23 24.76 21.47 22.81
C PHE A 23 23.53 20.58 22.86
N ASP A 24 22.34 21.17 22.72
CA ASP A 24 21.18 20.42 22.28
C ASP A 24 21.61 19.72 21.00
N ALA A 25 21.87 18.42 21.09
CA ALA A 25 22.11 17.61 19.93
C ALA A 25 20.87 17.77 19.07
N ILE A 26 20.98 18.56 17.99
CA ILE A 26 19.91 18.70 17.00
C ILE A 26 19.61 17.28 16.57
N ALA A 27 18.46 16.74 16.99
CA ALA A 27 18.08 15.39 16.67
C ALA A 27 18.07 15.28 15.14
N GLY A 28 18.96 14.43 14.61
CA GLY A 28 19.08 14.22 13.17
C GLY A 28 17.78 13.68 12.59
N VAL A 29 17.56 13.94 11.30
CA VAL A 29 16.39 13.47 10.56
C VAL A 29 16.37 11.94 10.53
N ARG A 30 15.25 11.33 10.93
CA ARG A 30 15.06 9.89 10.90
C ARG A 30 14.46 9.48 9.55
N VAL A 31 15.23 8.71 8.80
CA VAL A 31 14.84 8.23 7.48
C VAL A 31 14.43 6.77 7.58
N CYS A 32 13.20 6.47 7.18
CA CYS A 32 12.71 5.09 7.08
C CYS A 32 12.68 4.61 5.64
N THR A 33 12.75 3.29 5.48
CA THR A 33 12.58 2.60 4.20
C THR A 33 11.63 1.44 4.40
N PHE A 34 10.91 1.04 3.35
CA PHE A 34 9.99 -0.10 3.42
C PHE A 34 10.76 -1.41 3.66
N PRO A 35 10.46 -2.16 4.74
CA PRO A 35 11.01 -3.49 4.95
C PRO A 35 10.60 -4.42 3.81
N GLY A 36 11.53 -5.27 3.35
CA GLY A 36 11.26 -6.22 2.27
C GLY A 36 11.10 -5.60 0.87
N SER A 37 11.18 -4.28 0.71
CA SER A 37 11.18 -3.67 -0.62
C SER A 37 12.41 -4.14 -1.41
N PRO A 38 12.27 -4.52 -2.69
CA PRO A 38 13.40 -4.89 -3.52
C PRO A 38 14.44 -3.77 -3.63
N SER A 39 14.03 -2.49 -3.54
CA SER A 39 14.89 -1.32 -3.69
C SER A 39 15.50 -0.80 -2.39
N THR A 40 15.24 -1.42 -1.22
CA THR A 40 15.63 -0.85 0.08
C THR A 40 17.10 -0.42 0.14
N ALA A 41 18.02 -1.24 -0.38
CA ALA A 41 19.45 -0.91 -0.40
C ALA A 41 19.78 0.30 -1.30
N LEU A 42 19.07 0.50 -2.41
CA LEU A 42 19.17 1.71 -3.22
C LEU A 42 18.62 2.91 -2.44
N ASP A 43 17.42 2.78 -1.87
CA ASP A 43 16.72 3.87 -1.20
C ASP A 43 17.54 4.42 -0.02
N GLN A 44 18.20 3.55 0.74
CA GLN A 44 19.11 3.94 1.83
C GLN A 44 20.34 4.71 1.32
N LYS A 45 20.91 4.30 0.17
CA LYS A 45 22.06 4.99 -0.45
C LYS A 45 21.67 6.36 -0.99
N VAL A 46 20.54 6.44 -1.72
CA VAL A 46 20.00 7.70 -2.24
C VAL A 46 19.66 8.63 -1.09
N ALA A 47 19.03 8.14 -0.02
CA ALA A 47 18.73 8.94 1.17
C ALA A 47 19.99 9.49 1.82
N SER A 48 20.97 8.63 2.11
CA SER A 48 22.23 9.04 2.75
C SER A 48 22.93 10.14 1.95
N GLU A 49 23.00 9.98 0.62
CA GLU A 49 23.64 10.97 -0.25
C GLU A 49 22.82 12.27 -0.38
N THR A 50 21.50 12.17 -0.38
CA THR A 50 20.60 13.33 -0.44
C THR A 50 20.74 14.18 0.82
N PHE A 51 20.68 13.57 2.01
CA PHE A 51 20.83 14.30 3.27
C PHE A 51 22.24 14.86 3.47
N ARG A 52 23.28 14.13 3.04
CA ARG A 52 24.65 14.64 3.00
C ARG A 52 24.76 15.86 2.08
N THR A 53 24.11 15.83 0.92
CA THR A 53 24.09 16.95 -0.03
C THR A 53 23.31 18.15 0.50
N ALA A 54 22.24 17.91 1.27
CA ALA A 54 21.45 18.93 1.93
C ALA A 54 22.16 19.55 3.16
N GLY A 55 23.27 18.96 3.63
CA GLY A 55 23.93 19.40 4.85
C GLY A 55 23.13 19.09 6.12
N ILE A 56 22.27 18.07 6.08
CA ILE A 56 21.37 17.69 7.17
C ILE A 56 21.84 16.36 7.76
N ALA A 57 22.09 16.33 9.07
CA ALA A 57 22.37 15.08 9.76
C ALA A 57 21.14 14.18 9.70
N ALA A 58 21.32 12.94 9.23
CA ALA A 58 20.24 11.97 9.08
C ALA A 58 20.69 10.56 9.47
N THR A 59 19.75 9.79 10.01
CA THR A 59 19.97 8.40 10.45
C THR A 59 18.94 7.51 9.80
N ILE A 60 19.39 6.40 9.21
CA ILE A 60 18.50 5.36 8.68
C ILE A 60 17.92 4.55 9.84
N VAL A 61 16.59 4.47 9.93
CA VAL A 61 15.86 3.69 10.92
C VAL A 61 15.38 2.39 10.27
N THR A 62 15.86 1.26 10.77
CA THR A 62 15.60 -0.06 10.17
C THR A 62 14.28 -0.70 10.61
N HIS A 63 13.63 -0.20 11.66
CA HIS A 63 12.40 -0.75 12.24
C HIS A 63 11.28 0.30 12.38
N GLY A 64 11.34 1.41 11.63
CA GLY A 64 10.37 2.50 11.74
C GLY A 64 9.08 2.29 10.94
N ILE A 65 9.04 1.26 10.09
CA ILE A 65 7.82 0.78 9.44
C ILE A 65 7.73 -0.70 9.83
N ALA A 66 6.60 -1.13 10.39
CA ALA A 66 6.39 -2.55 10.69
C ALA A 66 6.51 -3.37 9.41
N ASN A 67 7.04 -4.60 9.49
CA ASN A 67 6.93 -5.56 8.40
C ASN A 67 5.44 -5.69 8.09
N GLY A 68 4.99 -5.11 6.99
CA GLY A 68 3.63 -5.31 6.54
C GLY A 68 3.48 -6.79 6.21
N ASP A 69 2.47 -7.42 6.79
CA ASP A 69 1.94 -8.67 6.26
C ASP A 69 1.50 -8.42 4.81
N ASP A 70 1.27 -9.49 4.04
CA ASP A 70 1.02 -9.59 2.58
C ASP A 70 0.04 -8.57 1.92
N ASP A 71 -0.58 -7.69 2.73
CA ASP A 71 -1.62 -6.71 2.40
C ASP A 71 -1.12 -5.25 2.32
N GLY A 72 0.16 -4.96 2.60
CA GLY A 72 0.76 -3.63 2.47
C GLY A 72 0.42 -2.63 3.61
N VAL A 73 1.19 -1.54 3.72
CA VAL A 73 1.00 -0.52 4.78
C VAL A 73 0.04 0.56 4.29
N SER A 74 -1.06 0.81 5.03
CA SER A 74 -2.04 1.83 4.65
C SER A 74 -1.47 3.26 4.71
N LEU A 75 -1.94 4.16 3.86
CA LEU A 75 -1.53 5.58 3.85
C LEU A 75 -1.76 6.28 5.21
N LYS A 76 -2.77 5.84 5.97
CA LYS A 76 -3.09 6.37 7.31
C LYS A 76 -2.09 5.90 8.36
N GLU A 77 -1.65 4.64 8.28
CA GLU A 77 -0.58 4.14 9.15
C GLU A 77 0.77 4.76 8.77
N LEU A 78 1.02 4.99 7.47
CA LEU A 78 2.22 5.71 7.01
C LEU A 78 2.23 7.18 7.48
N ASP A 79 1.09 7.88 7.44
CA ASP A 79 0.97 9.25 7.97
C ASP A 79 1.16 9.31 9.49
N LYS A 80 0.77 8.27 10.25
CA LYS A 80 1.09 8.17 11.69
C LYS A 80 2.55 7.84 11.95
N THR A 81 3.15 6.97 11.13
CA THR A 81 4.58 6.66 11.21
C THR A 81 5.41 7.91 10.97
N LEU A 82 5.01 8.72 9.98
CA LEU A 82 5.58 10.03 9.69
C LEU A 82 5.23 11.03 10.82
N GLY A 83 6.24 11.56 11.51
CA GLY A 83 6.09 12.45 12.66
C GLY A 83 6.23 11.78 14.02
N HIS A 84 6.12 10.44 14.10
CA HIS A 84 6.38 9.68 15.34
C HIS A 84 7.66 8.86 15.27
N GLN A 85 7.77 7.94 14.31
CA GLN A 85 8.90 7.00 14.19
C GLN A 85 9.91 7.43 13.13
N CYS A 86 9.44 8.15 12.11
CA CYS A 86 10.22 8.60 10.97
C CYS A 86 9.87 10.05 10.68
N ASP A 87 10.83 10.85 10.21
CA ASP A 87 10.58 12.21 9.73
C ASP A 87 10.39 12.23 8.21
N VAL A 88 10.94 11.22 7.54
CA VAL A 88 10.86 11.01 6.09
C VAL A 88 10.89 9.51 5.77
N ILE A 89 10.18 9.10 4.71
CA ILE A 89 10.27 7.75 4.14
C ILE A 89 10.92 7.84 2.77
N ALA A 90 12.02 7.11 2.55
CA ALA A 90 12.61 6.89 1.24
C ALA A 90 12.06 5.58 0.64
N GLY A 91 11.96 5.53 -0.69
CA GLY A 91 11.46 4.35 -1.41
C GLY A 91 9.94 4.34 -1.59
N PHE A 92 9.27 5.48 -1.43
CA PHE A 92 7.80 5.53 -1.57
C PHE A 92 7.40 5.49 -3.05
N PRO A 93 6.61 4.50 -3.50
CA PRO A 93 6.15 4.43 -4.87
C PRO A 93 4.98 5.39 -5.10
N ARG A 94 5.11 6.26 -6.12
CA ARG A 94 4.07 7.23 -6.54
C ARG A 94 3.67 7.00 -7.98
N SER A 95 2.40 7.16 -8.27
CA SER A 95 1.87 7.15 -9.64
C SER A 95 0.80 8.23 -9.77
N PRO A 96 0.76 8.99 -10.88
CA PRO A 96 -0.28 9.99 -11.09
C PRO A 96 -1.71 9.47 -10.91
N VAL A 97 -1.93 8.19 -11.21
CA VAL A 97 -3.25 7.53 -11.07
C VAL A 97 -3.57 7.19 -9.62
N ALA A 98 -2.57 6.79 -8.82
CA ALA A 98 -2.73 6.51 -7.41
C ALA A 98 -2.83 7.79 -6.56
N ASP A 99 -2.25 8.89 -7.04
CA ASP A 99 -2.11 10.15 -6.30
C ASP A 99 -3.38 11.00 -6.25
N ALA A 100 -4.38 10.68 -7.07
CA ALA A 100 -5.66 11.38 -7.11
C ALA A 100 -6.50 11.23 -5.82
N THR A 101 -6.04 10.41 -4.86
CA THR A 101 -6.73 10.12 -3.60
C THR A 101 -6.14 10.91 -2.43
N GLY A 102 -6.43 12.22 -2.38
CA GLY A 102 -6.58 13.04 -1.16
C GLY A 102 -5.69 12.81 0.08
N GLY A 103 -4.40 12.55 -0.06
CA GLY A 103 -3.45 12.42 1.06
C GLY A 103 -2.96 13.78 1.58
N LYS A 104 -2.74 13.89 2.90
CA LYS A 104 -2.08 15.06 3.52
C LYS A 104 -0.55 15.02 3.45
N MET A 105 0.02 13.90 2.99
CA MET A 105 1.47 13.73 2.88
C MET A 105 2.04 14.63 1.79
N LEU A 106 3.26 15.09 2.03
CA LEU A 106 4.06 15.81 1.05
C LEU A 106 5.08 14.84 0.45
N PHE A 107 5.57 15.16 -0.74
CA PHE A 107 6.48 14.27 -1.44
C PHE A 107 7.53 15.06 -2.20
N SER A 108 8.74 14.51 -2.31
CA SER A 108 9.80 15.08 -3.14
C SER A 108 9.51 14.88 -4.63
N ARG A 109 10.33 15.48 -5.48
CA ARG A 109 10.53 15.02 -6.85
C ARG A 109 10.97 13.55 -6.88
N GLY A 110 10.69 12.87 -7.99
CA GLY A 110 11.14 11.49 -8.21
C GLY A 110 12.65 11.41 -8.36
N TYR A 111 13.27 10.49 -7.63
CA TYR A 111 14.71 10.21 -7.74
C TYR A 111 15.00 8.96 -8.58
N LEU A 112 14.01 8.09 -8.80
CA LEU A 112 14.08 6.98 -9.74
C LEU A 112 12.72 6.83 -10.43
N ARG A 113 12.71 6.84 -11.77
CA ARG A 113 11.55 6.38 -12.55
C ARG A 113 11.56 4.85 -12.59
N SER A 114 10.41 4.28 -12.30
CA SER A 114 10.17 2.85 -12.19
C SER A 114 8.82 2.52 -12.83
N GLY A 115 8.34 1.30 -12.66
CA GLY A 115 7.02 0.93 -13.14
C GLY A 115 6.75 -0.56 -13.10
N TYR A 116 5.55 -0.90 -13.57
CA TYR A 116 5.19 -2.28 -13.83
C TYR A 116 5.51 -2.63 -15.29
N VAL A 117 6.38 -3.61 -15.46
CA VAL A 117 6.89 -4.06 -16.75
C VAL A 117 6.43 -5.47 -17.06
N SER A 118 6.42 -5.83 -18.34
CA SER A 118 6.27 -7.21 -18.77
C SER A 118 7.66 -7.82 -18.93
N ILE A 119 7.92 -8.95 -18.29
CA ILE A 119 9.17 -9.70 -18.46
C ILE A 119 8.93 -11.06 -19.13
N GLU A 120 9.89 -11.49 -19.93
CA GLU A 120 9.98 -12.86 -20.47
C GLU A 120 11.39 -13.41 -20.21
N SER A 121 11.52 -14.71 -19.96
CA SER A 121 12.84 -15.32 -19.83
C SER A 121 13.52 -15.35 -21.20
N ALA A 122 14.77 -14.89 -21.26
CA ALA A 122 15.58 -15.00 -22.47
C ALA A 122 16.08 -16.44 -22.69
N ASN A 123 16.11 -17.26 -21.62
CA ASN A 123 16.74 -18.57 -21.62
C ASN A 123 15.74 -19.73 -21.61
N VAL A 124 14.49 -19.48 -21.17
CA VAL A 124 13.48 -20.53 -20.97
C VAL A 124 12.38 -20.42 -22.02
N LYS A 125 12.17 -21.49 -22.78
CA LYS A 125 11.01 -21.64 -23.67
C LYS A 125 9.88 -22.33 -22.91
N THR A 126 8.71 -21.70 -22.86
CA THR A 126 7.53 -22.32 -22.25
C THR A 126 6.82 -23.25 -23.24
N THR A 127 5.97 -24.16 -22.76
CA THR A 127 5.11 -25.02 -23.62
C THR A 127 3.77 -25.26 -22.94
N GLY A 128 2.76 -25.70 -23.70
CA GLY A 128 1.45 -26.05 -23.14
C GLY A 128 0.79 -24.88 -22.44
N VAL A 129 0.27 -25.10 -21.23
CA VAL A 129 -0.47 -24.08 -20.48
C VAL A 129 0.40 -22.86 -20.14
N ALA A 130 1.69 -23.06 -19.88
CA ALA A 130 2.62 -21.98 -19.53
C ALA A 130 2.75 -20.93 -20.65
N GLN A 131 2.59 -21.33 -21.92
CA GLN A 131 2.67 -20.41 -23.07
C GLN A 131 1.60 -19.31 -23.06
N ASN A 132 0.44 -19.59 -22.46
CA ASN A 132 -0.64 -18.62 -22.34
C ASN A 132 -0.77 -18.07 -20.92
N THR A 133 0.22 -18.31 -20.04
CA THR A 133 0.17 -17.89 -18.65
C THR A 133 0.92 -16.57 -18.43
N VAL A 134 0.30 -15.65 -17.69
CA VAL A 134 0.87 -14.39 -17.24
C VAL A 134 0.89 -14.37 -15.72
N ALA A 135 2.08 -14.33 -15.13
CA ALA A 135 2.21 -14.18 -13.70
C ALA A 135 2.08 -12.72 -13.26
N ALA A 136 1.46 -12.48 -12.10
CA ALA A 136 1.36 -11.16 -11.51
C ALA A 136 1.16 -11.27 -9.99
N MET A 137 1.66 -10.28 -9.25
CA MET A 137 1.43 -10.22 -7.82
C MET A 137 -0.04 -9.90 -7.54
N TYR A 138 -0.70 -10.70 -6.70
CA TYR A 138 -2.05 -10.45 -6.21
C TYR A 138 -2.14 -9.11 -5.46
N ALA A 139 -3.33 -8.50 -5.44
CA ALA A 139 -3.63 -7.26 -4.74
C ALA A 139 -2.68 -6.09 -5.09
N SER A 140 -2.18 -6.06 -6.33
CA SER A 140 -1.21 -5.06 -6.78
C SER A 140 -1.58 -4.45 -8.14
N PRO A 141 -1.00 -3.30 -8.52
CA PRO A 141 -1.12 -2.79 -9.87
C PRO A 141 -0.73 -3.80 -10.95
N ALA A 142 0.18 -4.76 -10.66
CA ALA A 142 0.50 -5.82 -11.59
C ALA A 142 -0.72 -6.66 -11.95
N GLN A 143 -1.56 -7.01 -10.97
CA GLN A 143 -2.82 -7.72 -11.20
C GLN A 143 -3.77 -6.87 -12.04
N LEU A 144 -3.91 -5.57 -11.74
CA LEU A 144 -4.77 -4.66 -12.50
C LEU A 144 -4.37 -4.55 -13.97
N ILE A 145 -3.06 -4.61 -14.26
CA ILE A 145 -2.53 -4.61 -15.62
C ILE A 145 -2.70 -6.00 -16.26
N ALA A 146 -2.47 -7.08 -15.52
CA ALA A 146 -2.56 -8.43 -16.04
C ALA A 146 -4.00 -8.80 -16.44
N VAL A 147 -5.01 -8.37 -15.69
CA VAL A 147 -6.43 -8.61 -16.04
C VAL A 147 -6.89 -7.86 -17.30
N GLN A 148 -6.16 -6.84 -17.75
CA GLN A 148 -6.44 -6.12 -19.00
C GLN A 148 -6.04 -6.94 -20.24
N GLN A 149 -5.32 -8.05 -20.06
CA GLN A 149 -4.80 -8.85 -21.15
C GLN A 149 -5.79 -9.92 -21.59
N THR A 150 -6.03 -10.01 -22.88
CA THR A 150 -7.02 -10.94 -23.45
C THR A 150 -6.39 -12.28 -23.80
N GLY A 151 -7.14 -13.37 -23.58
CA GLY A 151 -6.73 -14.72 -24.02
C GLY A 151 -5.58 -15.33 -23.22
N VAL A 152 -5.35 -14.85 -22.00
CA VAL A 152 -4.30 -15.36 -21.11
C VAL A 152 -4.90 -16.00 -19.85
N ARG A 153 -4.18 -16.94 -19.26
CA ARG A 153 -4.40 -17.44 -17.91
C ARG A 153 -3.56 -16.63 -16.93
N LEU A 154 -4.13 -16.24 -15.81
CA LEU A 154 -3.40 -15.54 -14.76
C LEU A 154 -2.80 -16.55 -13.76
N ASP A 155 -1.55 -16.32 -13.38
CA ASP A 155 -0.87 -16.99 -12.27
C ASP A 155 -0.62 -15.92 -11.19
N LEU A 156 -1.45 -15.92 -10.15
CA LEU A 156 -1.41 -14.87 -9.12
C LEU A 156 -0.51 -15.31 -7.98
N GLU A 157 0.55 -14.53 -7.76
CA GLU A 157 1.61 -14.80 -6.79
C GLU A 157 1.51 -13.85 -5.61
N ASN A 158 2.00 -14.26 -4.45
CA ASN A 158 1.93 -13.42 -3.24
C ASN A 158 2.96 -12.28 -3.27
N THR A 159 4.08 -12.44 -3.98
CA THR A 159 5.12 -11.41 -4.06
C THR A 159 5.53 -11.13 -5.49
N SER A 160 6.05 -9.92 -5.72
CA SER A 160 6.66 -9.58 -7.01
C SER A 160 7.86 -10.48 -7.34
N ALA A 161 8.62 -10.93 -6.35
CA ALA A 161 9.72 -11.87 -6.55
C ALA A 161 9.23 -13.24 -7.05
N LEU A 162 8.12 -13.76 -6.50
CA LEU A 162 7.51 -15.01 -6.97
C LEU A 162 6.96 -14.89 -8.40
N SER A 163 6.47 -13.70 -8.79
CA SER A 163 6.08 -13.45 -10.19
C SER A 163 7.27 -13.48 -11.15
N VAL A 164 8.45 -13.01 -10.73
CA VAL A 164 9.69 -13.14 -11.52
C VAL A 164 10.14 -14.61 -11.59
N GLU A 165 10.11 -15.30 -10.44
CA GLU A 165 10.41 -16.74 -10.35
C GLU A 165 9.51 -17.58 -11.26
N ALA A 166 8.22 -17.26 -11.39
CA ALA A 166 7.31 -17.97 -12.28
C ALA A 166 7.78 -17.98 -13.74
N VAL A 167 8.41 -16.89 -14.19
CA VAL A 167 8.99 -16.78 -15.53
C VAL A 167 10.35 -17.48 -15.60
N ALA A 168 11.18 -17.32 -14.57
CA ALA A 168 12.49 -17.99 -14.49
C ALA A 168 12.36 -19.52 -14.50
N ALA A 169 11.36 -20.07 -13.82
CA ALA A 169 11.07 -21.50 -13.74
C ALA A 169 10.23 -22.03 -14.91
N GLY A 170 9.82 -21.17 -15.86
CA GLY A 170 8.99 -21.57 -17.01
C GLY A 170 7.54 -21.93 -16.67
N ARG A 171 7.05 -21.57 -15.48
CA ARG A 171 5.63 -21.75 -15.08
C ARG A 171 4.71 -20.74 -15.79
N ALA A 172 5.23 -19.57 -16.09
CA ALA A 172 4.57 -18.54 -16.89
C ALA A 172 5.45 -18.11 -18.06
N ARG A 173 4.84 -17.82 -19.22
CA ARG A 173 5.55 -17.25 -20.37
C ARG A 173 6.10 -15.86 -20.03
N ARG A 174 5.27 -15.05 -19.40
CA ARG A 174 5.60 -13.67 -19.03
C ARG A 174 5.03 -13.33 -17.67
N ALA A 175 5.54 -12.27 -17.07
CA ALA A 175 4.99 -11.71 -15.84
C ALA A 175 4.85 -10.20 -15.95
N ILE A 176 3.79 -9.66 -15.36
CA ILE A 176 3.70 -8.23 -15.06
C ILE A 176 4.23 -8.01 -13.66
N VAL A 177 5.28 -7.20 -13.52
CA VAL A 177 6.05 -7.12 -12.27
C VAL A 177 6.55 -5.72 -11.99
N TRP A 178 6.67 -5.41 -10.70
CA TRP A 178 7.36 -4.22 -10.23
C TRP A 178 8.85 -4.30 -10.61
N TYR A 179 9.34 -3.38 -11.44
CA TYR A 179 10.68 -3.49 -12.03
C TYR A 179 11.84 -3.65 -11.03
N PRO A 180 11.87 -2.96 -9.87
CA PRO A 180 12.87 -3.20 -8.83
C PRO A 180 12.96 -4.66 -8.36
N ALA A 181 11.86 -5.42 -8.40
CA ALA A 181 11.89 -6.85 -8.11
C ALA A 181 12.69 -7.64 -9.16
N VAL A 182 12.61 -7.24 -10.44
CA VAL A 182 13.40 -7.85 -11.54
C VAL A 182 14.89 -7.59 -11.32
N VAL A 183 15.25 -6.35 -10.97
CA VAL A 183 16.64 -5.96 -10.68
C VAL A 183 17.18 -6.72 -9.47
N ALA A 184 16.44 -6.74 -8.36
CA ALA A 184 16.84 -7.46 -7.16
C ALA A 184 16.96 -8.97 -7.41
N TYR A 185 16.01 -9.56 -8.13
CA TYR A 185 16.04 -10.98 -8.48
C TYR A 185 17.25 -11.31 -9.36
N GLY A 186 17.53 -10.52 -10.39
CA GLY A 186 18.68 -10.73 -11.28
C GLY A 186 20.04 -10.59 -10.59
N ARG A 187 20.14 -9.75 -9.55
CA ARG A 187 21.35 -9.68 -8.70
C ARG A 187 21.55 -10.94 -7.87
N ALA A 188 20.46 -11.54 -7.38
CA ALA A 188 20.50 -12.79 -6.62
C ALA A 188 20.70 -14.02 -7.53
N HIS A 189 20.32 -13.92 -8.81
CA HIS A 189 20.37 -15.00 -9.80
C HIS A 189 21.06 -14.55 -11.10
N PRO A 190 22.40 -14.36 -11.11
CA PRO A 190 23.13 -13.79 -12.25
C PRO A 190 23.03 -14.60 -13.55
N GLU A 191 22.68 -15.88 -13.46
CA GLU A 191 22.44 -16.78 -14.58
C GLU A 191 21.11 -16.51 -15.30
N GLN A 192 20.15 -15.87 -14.62
CA GLN A 192 18.84 -15.55 -15.18
C GLN A 192 18.91 -14.26 -15.99
N ARG A 193 18.28 -14.29 -17.17
CA ARG A 193 18.18 -13.12 -18.05
C ARG A 193 16.74 -12.92 -18.47
N PHE A 194 16.29 -11.68 -18.37
CA PHE A 194 14.93 -11.30 -18.72
C PHE A 194 14.94 -10.28 -19.85
N THR A 195 14.08 -10.49 -20.84
CA THR A 195 13.68 -9.43 -21.75
C THR A 195 12.62 -8.60 -21.06
N VAL A 196 12.83 -7.29 -20.98
CA VAL A 196 11.91 -6.36 -20.31
C VAL A 196 11.20 -5.52 -21.37
N SER A 197 9.87 -5.42 -21.27
CA SER A 197 9.01 -4.65 -22.17
C SER A 197 8.05 -3.77 -21.38
N SER A 198 7.69 -2.62 -21.94
CA SER A 198 6.69 -1.71 -21.36
C SER A 198 5.31 -2.37 -21.30
N THR A 199 4.52 -2.06 -20.27
CA THR A 199 3.09 -2.42 -20.23
C THR A 199 2.23 -1.22 -20.62
N ALA A 200 1.32 -1.41 -21.56
CA ALA A 200 0.39 -0.37 -21.96
C ALA A 200 -0.76 -0.29 -20.94
N SER A 201 -0.58 0.48 -19.87
CA SER A 201 -1.61 0.67 -18.84
C SER A 201 -1.39 1.96 -18.06
N PRO A 202 -2.44 2.69 -17.68
CA PRO A 202 -2.31 3.87 -16.80
C PRO A 202 -1.73 3.52 -15.42
N TYR A 203 -1.78 2.24 -15.02
CA TYR A 203 -1.22 1.75 -13.75
C TYR A 203 0.27 1.37 -13.84
N ALA A 204 0.92 1.58 -14.98
CA ALA A 204 2.28 1.10 -15.23
C ALA A 204 3.38 2.09 -14.81
N ASP A 205 3.13 3.40 -14.81
CA ASP A 205 4.14 4.42 -14.54
C ASP A 205 4.20 4.80 -13.07
N TRP A 206 5.41 4.72 -12.52
CA TRP A 206 5.66 4.97 -11.11
C TRP A 206 7.02 5.63 -10.90
N HIS A 207 7.13 6.37 -9.81
CA HIS A 207 8.39 6.98 -9.37
C HIS A 207 8.65 6.62 -7.92
N LEU A 208 9.91 6.39 -7.57
CA LEU A 208 10.34 6.38 -6.18
C LEU A 208 10.63 7.82 -5.73
N VAL A 209 10.03 8.20 -4.61
CA VAL A 209 10.14 9.52 -4.00
C VAL A 209 10.47 9.41 -2.51
N PHE A 210 10.81 10.55 -1.91
CA PHE A 210 10.71 10.73 -0.46
C PHE A 210 9.28 11.18 -0.09
N ALA A 211 8.71 10.59 0.96
CA ALA A 211 7.42 10.97 1.52
C ALA A 211 7.59 11.62 2.91
N PHE A 212 6.80 12.63 3.20
CA PHE A 212 6.85 13.44 4.42
C PHE A 212 5.44 13.64 4.99
N ALA A 213 5.36 13.87 6.30
CA ALA A 213 4.14 14.38 6.91
C ALA A 213 3.78 15.77 6.33
N SER A 214 2.51 16.17 6.47
CA SER A 214 2.04 17.53 6.09
C SER A 214 2.86 18.69 6.69
N SER A 215 3.47 18.48 7.86
CA SER A 215 4.33 19.46 8.54
C SER A 215 5.76 19.53 7.95
N GLY A 216 6.16 18.57 7.13
CA GLY A 216 7.52 18.40 6.62
C GLY A 216 7.92 19.30 5.45
N ALA A 217 7.18 20.38 5.16
CA ALA A 217 7.35 21.18 3.95
C ALA A 217 8.75 21.79 3.79
N THR A 218 9.36 22.25 4.89
CA THR A 218 10.74 22.79 4.85
C THR A 218 11.75 21.70 4.51
N LEU A 219 11.61 20.51 5.13
CA LEU A 219 12.49 19.38 4.89
C LEU A 219 12.35 18.87 3.44
N GLN A 220 11.11 18.79 2.95
CA GLN A 220 10.79 18.41 1.57
C GLN A 220 11.49 19.33 0.57
N LYS A 221 11.47 20.66 0.78
CA LYS A 221 12.19 21.62 -0.07
C LYS A 221 13.70 21.43 -0.06
N SER A 222 14.28 21.17 1.11
CA SER A 222 15.72 20.89 1.23
C SER A 222 16.13 19.60 0.51
N VAL A 223 15.27 18.57 0.59
CA VAL A 223 15.46 17.31 -0.14
C VAL A 223 15.37 17.53 -1.65
N ASP A 224 14.38 18.28 -2.13
CA ASP A 224 14.26 18.61 -3.56
C ASP A 224 15.49 19.37 -4.08
N ALA A 225 15.96 20.39 -3.35
CA ALA A 225 17.16 21.15 -3.74
C ALA A 225 18.42 20.26 -3.79
N ALA A 226 18.54 19.30 -2.87
CA ALA A 226 19.64 18.33 -2.88
C ALA A 226 19.54 17.37 -4.07
N LEU A 227 18.34 16.87 -4.38
CA LEU A 227 18.09 16.03 -5.56
C LEU A 227 18.37 16.78 -6.86
N ASP A 228 18.04 18.07 -6.94
CA ASP A 228 18.36 18.93 -8.10
C ASP A 228 19.87 19.03 -8.31
N LYS A 229 20.62 19.26 -7.22
CA LYS A 229 22.08 19.31 -7.27
C LYS A 229 22.68 17.97 -7.70
N MET A 230 22.22 16.86 -7.12
CA MET A 230 22.67 15.51 -7.48
C MET A 230 22.29 15.12 -8.92
N THR A 231 21.19 15.66 -9.44
CA THR A 231 20.81 15.50 -10.84
C THR A 231 21.76 16.28 -11.75
N ALA A 232 22.02 17.55 -11.41
CA ALA A 232 22.87 18.44 -12.20
C ALA A 232 24.33 17.96 -12.30
N ASP A 233 24.86 17.35 -11.24
CA ASP A 233 26.23 16.82 -11.21
C ASP A 233 26.34 15.32 -11.54
N GLY A 234 25.24 14.68 -11.94
CA GLY A 234 25.20 13.29 -12.39
C GLY A 234 25.30 12.24 -11.28
N ARG A 235 25.47 12.63 -10.00
CA ARG A 235 25.53 11.67 -8.89
C ARG A 235 24.26 10.85 -8.74
N LEU A 236 23.09 11.45 -8.99
CA LEU A 236 21.83 10.72 -8.91
C LEU A 236 21.75 9.63 -9.99
N ALA A 237 22.18 9.92 -11.21
CA ALA A 237 22.26 8.94 -12.29
C ALA A 237 23.25 7.82 -11.94
N ALA A 238 24.42 8.16 -11.39
CA ALA A 238 25.41 7.18 -10.95
C ALA A 238 24.87 6.25 -9.86
N LEU A 239 24.09 6.75 -8.91
CA LEU A 239 23.46 5.92 -7.86
C LEU A 239 22.35 5.02 -8.39
N THR A 240 21.63 5.46 -9.42
CA THR A 240 20.39 4.81 -9.88
C THR A 240 20.53 4.01 -11.18
N HIS A 241 21.67 4.09 -11.87
CA HIS A 241 21.84 3.50 -13.21
C HIS A 241 21.49 2.01 -13.30
N GLU A 242 21.89 1.20 -12.30
CA GLU A 242 21.59 -0.24 -12.26
C GLU A 242 20.11 -0.55 -12.00
N TRP A 243 19.32 0.45 -11.61
CA TRP A 243 17.90 0.35 -11.30
C TRP A 243 17.02 1.08 -12.30
N ALA A 244 17.62 1.77 -13.28
CA ALA A 244 16.90 2.50 -14.30
C ALA A 244 16.19 1.54 -15.26
N LEU A 245 14.97 1.89 -15.66
CA LEU A 245 14.26 1.20 -16.73
C LEU A 245 15.07 1.29 -18.04
N PRO A 246 15.06 0.26 -18.89
CA PRO A 246 15.71 0.32 -20.20
C PRO A 246 15.16 1.48 -21.06
N ALA A 247 16.05 2.18 -21.77
CA ALA A 247 15.71 3.42 -22.50
C ALA A 247 14.55 3.29 -23.51
N SER A 248 14.36 2.10 -24.11
CA SER A 248 13.24 1.79 -25.01
C SER A 248 11.87 1.90 -24.34
N GLN A 249 11.82 1.86 -23.01
CA GLN A 249 10.58 1.92 -22.22
C GLN A 249 10.34 3.33 -21.65
N SER A 250 11.37 4.18 -21.60
CA SER A 250 11.24 5.55 -21.07
C SER A 250 10.58 6.52 -22.07
N ALA A 251 10.61 6.24 -23.37
CA ALA A 251 10.17 7.16 -24.43
C ALA A 251 8.67 7.05 -24.80
N ALA A 252 8.03 5.90 -24.56
CA ALA A 252 6.67 5.60 -25.06
C ALA A 252 5.54 6.47 -24.46
N GLU A 253 5.80 7.18 -23.36
CA GLU A 253 4.78 7.89 -22.59
C GLU A 253 4.59 9.36 -22.97
N SER A 254 5.57 9.95 -23.66
CA SER A 254 5.51 11.36 -24.09
C SER A 254 4.48 11.64 -25.20
N ALA A 255 3.87 10.60 -25.77
CA ALA A 255 3.02 10.71 -26.96
C ALA A 255 1.50 10.59 -26.71
N HIS A 256 1.01 10.27 -25.51
CA HIS A 256 -0.41 9.90 -25.30
C HIS A 256 -1.06 10.44 -24.00
N ALA A 257 -1.06 11.76 -23.79
CA ALA A 257 -1.94 12.38 -22.78
C ALA A 257 -3.27 12.82 -23.43
N PRO A 258 -4.43 12.17 -23.17
CA PRO A 258 -5.70 12.64 -23.67
C PRO A 258 -6.22 13.79 -22.79
N LYS A 259 -6.53 14.93 -23.41
CA LYS A 259 -7.25 16.04 -22.77
C LYS A 259 -8.71 15.64 -22.62
N VAL A 260 -9.19 15.40 -21.39
CA VAL A 260 -10.61 15.18 -21.11
C VAL A 260 -11.17 16.41 -20.40
N SER A 261 -11.92 17.22 -21.13
CA SER A 261 -12.72 18.34 -20.62
C SER A 261 -14.01 17.82 -19.99
N TYR A 262 -14.19 18.05 -18.69
CA TYR A 262 -15.42 17.69 -17.97
C TYR A 262 -16.50 18.75 -18.24
N LEU A 263 -17.61 18.33 -18.86
CA LEU A 263 -18.81 19.17 -18.99
C LEU A 263 -19.59 19.18 -17.68
N GLU A 264 -19.96 20.38 -17.27
CA GLU A 264 -20.57 20.73 -16.00
C GLU A 264 -22.08 20.94 -16.17
N ARG A 265 -22.91 20.21 -15.39
CA ARG A 265 -24.31 20.49 -15.00
C ARG A 265 -24.88 19.27 -14.27
N ALA A 266 -25.81 19.34 -13.32
CA ALA A 266 -26.58 20.42 -12.72
C ALA A 266 -27.07 19.96 -11.33
N THR A 267 -27.25 20.92 -10.43
CA THR A 267 -27.93 20.83 -9.14
C THR A 267 -29.42 20.47 -9.26
N VAL A 268 -29.94 19.64 -8.35
CA VAL A 268 -31.39 19.41 -8.15
C VAL A 268 -31.72 19.54 -6.64
N PRO A 269 -32.87 20.14 -6.26
CA PRO A 269 -33.10 20.69 -4.92
C PRO A 269 -33.65 19.70 -3.89
N HIS A 270 -33.46 20.09 -2.63
CA HIS A 270 -33.95 19.48 -1.40
C HIS A 270 -35.47 19.63 -1.25
N ALA A 271 -36.17 18.57 -0.82
CA ALA A 271 -37.58 18.62 -0.41
C ALA A 271 -37.83 17.81 0.87
N GLN A 272 -38.77 18.31 1.66
CA GLN A 272 -38.99 18.12 3.10
C GLN A 272 -39.67 16.82 3.53
N GLN A 273 -39.31 16.44 4.76
CA GLN A 273 -40.12 15.95 5.91
C GLN A 273 -41.51 15.33 5.67
N GLY A 274 -41.69 14.17 6.29
CA GLY A 274 -43.00 13.64 6.73
C GLY A 274 -42.79 12.47 7.68
N GLY A 275 -42.99 12.69 8.99
CA GLY A 275 -42.82 11.68 10.02
C GLY A 275 -44.02 10.76 10.18
N ILE A 276 -43.83 9.59 10.79
CA ILE A 276 -44.85 8.81 11.50
C ILE A 276 -44.17 8.19 12.73
N ARG A 277 -44.73 8.43 13.91
CA ARG A 277 -44.49 7.69 15.15
C ARG A 277 -45.45 6.49 15.21
N LEU A 278 -44.97 5.35 15.67
CA LEU A 278 -45.79 4.42 16.46
C LEU A 278 -44.91 3.74 17.52
N ALA A 279 -45.34 3.90 18.77
CA ALA A 279 -44.86 3.15 19.91
C ALA A 279 -45.89 2.06 20.23
N VAL A 280 -45.44 0.84 20.51
CA VAL A 280 -46.14 -0.09 21.40
C VAL A 280 -45.10 -0.88 22.19
N ALA A 281 -45.23 -0.82 23.51
CA ALA A 281 -44.51 -1.63 24.47
C ALA A 281 -45.23 -2.99 24.66
N GLY A 282 -44.46 -4.04 24.91
CA GLY A 282 -44.99 -5.34 25.31
C GLY A 282 -43.90 -6.19 25.97
N THR A 283 -43.96 -6.28 27.30
CA THR A 283 -43.17 -7.18 28.15
C THR A 283 -43.83 -8.56 28.23
N SER A 284 -43.08 -9.64 28.06
CA SER A 284 -43.19 -10.84 28.90
C SER A 284 -41.98 -11.77 28.73
N THR A 285 -41.77 -12.58 29.76
CA THR A 285 -40.56 -13.30 30.15
C THR A 285 -40.63 -14.80 29.89
N GLN A 286 -39.43 -15.40 29.75
CA GLN A 286 -39.01 -16.79 30.00
C GLN A 286 -38.96 -17.81 28.84
N GLY A 287 -37.80 -18.49 28.79
CA GLY A 287 -37.55 -19.72 28.05
C GLY A 287 -36.07 -19.95 27.73
N ARG A 288 -35.26 -20.31 28.73
CA ARG A 288 -33.87 -20.77 28.53
C ARG A 288 -33.86 -22.16 27.89
N PHE A 289 -33.23 -22.29 26.72
CA PHE A 289 -32.56 -23.51 26.31
C PHE A 289 -31.11 -23.15 25.98
N ILE A 290 -30.17 -23.57 26.84
CA ILE A 290 -28.75 -23.59 26.49
C ILE A 290 -28.57 -24.83 25.60
N LYS A 291 -28.38 -24.62 24.29
CA LYS A 291 -27.74 -25.60 23.43
C LYS A 291 -26.24 -25.34 23.49
N VAL A 292 -25.51 -26.23 24.17
CA VAL A 292 -24.09 -26.45 23.88
C VAL A 292 -24.06 -27.53 22.80
N SER A 293 -23.47 -27.22 21.65
CA SER A 293 -23.11 -28.22 20.63
C SER A 293 -21.88 -27.70 19.89
N ASP A 294 -20.75 -28.22 20.34
CA ASP A 294 -19.48 -28.49 19.67
C ASP A 294 -18.79 -27.44 18.80
N ALA A 295 -17.59 -27.12 19.29
CA ALA A 295 -16.57 -26.29 18.70
C ALA A 295 -16.21 -26.69 17.25
N ALA A 296 -16.38 -25.71 16.36
CA ALA A 296 -15.24 -25.16 15.63
C ALA A 296 -15.36 -23.65 15.68
N SER A 297 -14.68 -23.02 16.63
CA SER A 297 -14.52 -21.56 16.67
C SER A 297 -13.63 -21.13 15.49
N THR A 298 -14.23 -20.93 14.33
CA THR A 298 -13.75 -19.96 13.35
C THR A 298 -14.60 -18.72 13.56
N ASP A 299 -14.08 -17.73 14.29
CA ASP A 299 -14.79 -16.47 14.59
C ASP A 299 -15.04 -15.66 13.31
N VAL A 300 -16.00 -16.11 12.50
CA VAL A 300 -16.53 -15.29 11.41
C VAL A 300 -17.11 -14.05 12.06
N PRO A 301 -16.66 -12.85 11.67
CA PRO A 301 -17.16 -11.63 12.28
C PRO A 301 -18.67 -11.50 12.05
N SER A 302 -19.40 -11.33 13.14
CA SER A 302 -20.85 -11.14 13.12
C SER A 302 -21.20 -9.86 12.35
N PHE A 303 -22.24 -9.94 11.53
CA PHE A 303 -22.84 -8.81 10.83
C PHE A 303 -24.36 -8.91 10.87
N ASP A 304 -25.06 -7.78 10.85
CA ASP A 304 -26.53 -7.79 10.87
C ASP A 304 -27.14 -7.70 9.46
N ARG A 305 -28.42 -8.05 9.34
CA ARG A 305 -29.11 -8.06 8.05
C ARG A 305 -29.35 -6.68 7.46
N MET A 306 -29.58 -5.67 8.28
CA MET A 306 -29.78 -4.29 7.80
C MET A 306 -28.48 -3.74 7.21
N GLN A 307 -27.36 -4.07 7.84
CA GLN A 307 -26.03 -3.76 7.38
C GLN A 307 -25.74 -4.39 6.02
N ALA A 308 -26.02 -5.69 5.83
CA ALA A 308 -25.84 -6.33 4.52
C ALA A 308 -26.73 -5.69 3.43
N ASN A 309 -27.96 -5.26 3.77
CA ASN A 309 -28.83 -4.56 2.83
C ASN A 309 -28.30 -3.17 2.46
N HIS A 310 -27.79 -2.43 3.44
CA HIS A 310 -27.14 -1.13 3.19
C HIS A 310 -25.88 -1.29 2.33
N GLY A 311 -25.05 -2.30 2.64
CA GLY A 311 -23.89 -2.69 1.85
C GLY A 311 -24.21 -3.02 0.40
N LYS A 312 -25.34 -3.68 0.14
CA LYS A 312 -25.81 -3.97 -1.22
C LYS A 312 -26.08 -2.69 -2.02
N ALA A 313 -26.67 -1.67 -1.41
CA ALA A 313 -26.93 -0.40 -2.08
C ALA A 313 -25.63 0.36 -2.38
N LEU A 314 -24.70 0.39 -1.43
CA LEU A 314 -23.37 0.96 -1.62
C LEU A 314 -22.59 0.22 -2.73
N TYR A 315 -22.62 -1.11 -2.71
CA TYR A 315 -22.02 -1.96 -3.73
C TYR A 315 -22.57 -1.65 -5.13
N ALA A 316 -23.90 -1.52 -5.27
CA ALA A 316 -24.54 -1.24 -6.55
C ALA A 316 -24.05 0.08 -7.17
N SER A 317 -23.83 1.12 -6.35
CA SER A 317 -23.35 2.43 -6.82
C SER A 317 -21.85 2.50 -7.06
N SER A 318 -21.05 1.75 -6.31
CA SER A 318 -19.59 1.94 -6.24
C SER A 318 -18.77 0.80 -6.84
N CYS A 319 -19.30 -0.42 -6.87
CA CYS A 319 -18.55 -1.64 -7.17
C CYS A 319 -19.11 -2.43 -8.36
N ALA A 320 -20.44 -2.41 -8.55
CA ALA A 320 -21.14 -3.24 -9.54
C ALA A 320 -20.73 -2.97 -10.99
N LYS A 321 -20.24 -1.76 -11.31
CA LYS A 321 -19.76 -1.41 -12.66
C LYS A 321 -18.61 -2.32 -13.14
N CYS A 322 -17.78 -2.83 -12.22
CA CYS A 322 -16.67 -3.71 -12.54
C CYS A 322 -16.94 -5.15 -12.10
N HIS A 323 -17.58 -5.35 -10.95
CA HIS A 323 -17.78 -6.68 -10.36
C HIS A 323 -19.15 -7.30 -10.67
N GLY A 324 -20.00 -6.59 -11.42
CA GLY A 324 -21.32 -7.03 -11.85
C GLY A 324 -22.41 -6.91 -10.78
N GLY A 325 -23.64 -6.59 -11.18
CA GLY A 325 -24.75 -6.40 -10.23
C GLY A 325 -25.09 -7.63 -9.38
N ALA A 326 -24.73 -8.83 -9.85
CA ALA A 326 -24.88 -10.09 -9.14
C ALA A 326 -23.54 -10.63 -8.62
N LEU A 327 -22.50 -9.79 -8.46
CA LEU A 327 -21.14 -10.20 -8.04
C LEU A 327 -20.45 -11.15 -9.02
N GLN A 328 -20.95 -11.30 -10.23
CA GLN A 328 -20.48 -12.31 -11.20
C GLN A 328 -19.13 -11.99 -11.84
N GLY A 329 -18.60 -10.79 -11.62
CA GLY A 329 -17.43 -10.28 -12.34
C GLY A 329 -17.80 -9.79 -13.75
N VAL A 330 -17.23 -8.66 -14.17
CA VAL A 330 -17.37 -8.14 -15.53
C VAL A 330 -16.00 -7.72 -16.03
N THR A 331 -15.52 -6.57 -15.58
CA THR A 331 -14.13 -6.10 -15.81
C THR A 331 -13.26 -6.32 -14.57
N GLY A 332 -13.87 -6.41 -13.39
CA GLY A 332 -13.24 -6.90 -12.16
C GLY A 332 -13.65 -8.35 -11.88
N PRO A 333 -12.91 -9.05 -10.99
CA PRO A 333 -13.18 -10.46 -10.67
C PRO A 333 -14.56 -10.67 -10.06
N ALA A 334 -15.07 -11.90 -10.15
CA ALA A 334 -16.26 -12.29 -9.41
C ALA A 334 -16.01 -12.18 -7.89
N LEU A 335 -17.02 -11.69 -7.16
CA LEU A 335 -16.98 -11.54 -5.70
C LEU A 335 -17.96 -12.50 -5.01
N ARG A 336 -18.30 -13.59 -5.72
CA ARG A 336 -19.03 -14.72 -5.16
C ARG A 336 -18.62 -16.04 -5.80
N GLY A 337 -18.90 -17.12 -5.09
CA GLY A 337 -18.67 -18.49 -5.56
C GLY A 337 -17.23 -18.97 -5.38
N PRO A 338 -16.89 -20.18 -5.86
CA PRO A 338 -15.68 -20.89 -5.43
C PRO A 338 -14.35 -20.16 -5.69
N ALA A 339 -14.29 -19.31 -6.71
CA ALA A 339 -13.10 -18.52 -7.02
C ALA A 339 -12.84 -17.37 -6.03
N PHE A 340 -13.87 -16.92 -5.31
CA PHE A 340 -13.79 -15.85 -4.32
C PHE A 340 -13.85 -16.40 -2.89
N ALA A 341 -14.77 -17.33 -2.65
CA ALA A 341 -15.02 -17.98 -1.37
C ALA A 341 -15.08 -19.51 -1.61
N PRO A 342 -13.93 -20.22 -1.64
CA PRO A 342 -13.90 -21.67 -1.87
C PRO A 342 -14.44 -22.43 -0.65
N ILE A 343 -14.87 -23.69 -0.85
CA ILE A 343 -15.39 -24.52 0.25
C ILE A 343 -14.31 -24.84 1.30
N SER A 344 -13.04 -24.93 0.88
CA SER A 344 -11.89 -25.16 1.74
C SER A 344 -10.62 -24.53 1.13
N ASN A 345 -9.53 -24.52 1.89
CA ASN A 345 -8.22 -24.02 1.46
C ASN A 345 -8.24 -22.55 0.97
N ALA A 346 -9.08 -21.71 1.58
CA ALA A 346 -9.07 -20.29 1.29
C ALA A 346 -7.74 -19.65 1.71
N HIS A 347 -7.13 -18.93 0.78
CA HIS A 347 -5.94 -18.13 1.05
C HIS A 347 -6.31 -16.76 1.63
N LEU A 348 -7.45 -16.21 1.20
CA LEU A 348 -7.97 -14.91 1.60
C LEU A 348 -8.64 -14.95 2.99
N THR A 349 -8.49 -13.87 3.75
CA THR A 349 -9.22 -13.63 5.01
C THR A 349 -10.26 -12.54 4.82
N VAL A 350 -11.26 -12.49 5.71
CA VAL A 350 -12.22 -11.38 5.78
C VAL A 350 -11.48 -10.06 5.97
N GLY A 351 -10.48 -10.02 6.86
CA GLY A 351 -9.65 -8.83 7.11
C GLY A 351 -8.84 -8.38 5.91
N GLY A 352 -8.20 -9.32 5.20
CA GLY A 352 -7.44 -9.00 3.99
C GLY A 352 -8.31 -8.43 2.88
N ILE A 353 -9.49 -9.05 2.64
CA ILE A 353 -10.44 -8.53 1.65
C ILE A 353 -11.00 -7.16 2.07
N PHE A 354 -11.35 -6.99 3.34
CA PHE A 354 -11.81 -5.69 3.85
C PHE A 354 -10.73 -4.62 3.69
N GLY A 355 -9.48 -4.91 4.10
CA GLY A 355 -8.34 -4.01 3.99
C GLY A 355 -8.09 -3.60 2.55
N TYR A 356 -8.05 -4.57 1.64
CA TYR A 356 -7.92 -4.32 0.20
C TYR A 356 -9.07 -3.47 -0.35
N MET A 357 -10.31 -3.82 -0.02
CA MET A 357 -11.47 -3.08 -0.49
C MET A 357 -11.46 -1.64 0.02
N ALA A 358 -11.12 -1.42 1.30
CA ALA A 358 -11.09 -0.09 1.91
C ALA A 358 -9.96 0.80 1.38
N THR A 359 -8.89 0.21 0.83
CA THR A 359 -7.70 0.95 0.37
C THR A 359 -7.63 1.08 -1.14
N ASN A 360 -8.07 0.06 -1.89
CA ASN A 360 -7.88 -0.05 -3.34
C ASN A 360 -9.18 0.07 -4.14
N MET A 361 -10.35 -0.04 -3.49
CA MET A 361 -11.63 0.02 -4.18
C MET A 361 -12.40 1.29 -3.79
N PRO A 362 -13.25 1.83 -4.69
CA PRO A 362 -13.37 1.49 -6.11
C PRO A 362 -12.09 1.81 -6.91
N ALA A 363 -11.78 1.01 -7.94
CA ALA A 363 -10.52 1.14 -8.69
C ALA A 363 -10.29 2.51 -9.35
N ASP A 364 -11.36 3.28 -9.64
CA ASP A 364 -11.26 4.64 -10.18
C ASP A 364 -11.11 5.70 -9.09
N ARG A 365 -11.47 5.39 -7.84
CA ARG A 365 -11.35 6.29 -6.68
C ARG A 365 -11.08 5.49 -5.40
N PRO A 366 -9.87 4.94 -5.23
CA PRO A 366 -9.51 4.12 -4.07
C PRO A 366 -9.77 4.86 -2.75
N GLY A 367 -10.30 4.15 -1.75
CA GLY A 367 -10.53 4.69 -0.40
C GLY A 367 -11.58 5.80 -0.29
N LYS A 368 -12.43 6.00 -1.31
CA LYS A 368 -13.42 7.08 -1.34
C LYS A 368 -14.57 6.91 -0.33
N LEU A 369 -14.88 5.70 0.10
CA LEU A 369 -15.99 5.46 1.04
C LEU A 369 -15.50 5.52 2.49
N LYS A 370 -16.42 5.70 3.44
CA LYS A 370 -16.05 5.64 4.86
C LYS A 370 -15.74 4.20 5.24
N ASP A 371 -14.85 4.00 6.21
CA ASP A 371 -14.50 2.68 6.74
C ASP A 371 -15.73 1.83 7.10
N GLN A 372 -16.76 2.46 7.70
CA GLN A 372 -17.99 1.75 8.05
C GLN A 372 -18.86 1.42 6.83
N ASP A 373 -18.82 2.23 5.76
CA ASP A 373 -19.50 1.91 4.50
C ASP A 373 -18.86 0.68 3.85
N TYR A 374 -17.52 0.55 3.92
CA TYR A 374 -16.83 -0.67 3.52
C TYR A 374 -17.19 -1.87 4.38
N ALA A 375 -17.44 -1.67 5.68
CA ALA A 375 -17.83 -2.78 6.58
C ALA A 375 -19.23 -3.28 6.22
N ASP A 376 -20.10 -2.34 5.83
CA ASP A 376 -21.44 -2.66 5.34
C ASP A 376 -21.36 -3.41 3.99
N ILE A 377 -20.49 -3.00 3.06
CA ILE A 377 -20.23 -3.76 1.82
C ILE A 377 -19.65 -5.15 2.13
N MET A 378 -18.74 -5.27 3.09
CA MET A 378 -18.18 -6.57 3.48
C MET A 378 -19.26 -7.51 4.03
N ALA A 379 -20.17 -6.99 4.86
CA ALA A 379 -21.34 -7.74 5.33
C ALA A 379 -22.22 -8.22 4.16
N PHE A 380 -22.39 -7.40 3.11
CA PHE A 380 -23.09 -7.82 1.90
C PHE A 380 -22.35 -8.94 1.15
N LEU A 381 -21.03 -8.89 1.05
CA LEU A 381 -20.23 -9.95 0.42
C LEU A 381 -20.29 -11.25 1.22
N LEU A 382 -20.19 -11.18 2.55
CA LEU A 382 -20.37 -12.35 3.43
C LEU A 382 -21.76 -12.95 3.24
N PHE A 383 -22.81 -12.14 3.32
CA PHE A 383 -24.18 -12.60 3.10
C PHE A 383 -24.37 -13.27 1.73
N SER A 384 -23.82 -12.66 0.68
CA SER A 384 -23.92 -13.19 -0.69
C SER A 384 -23.12 -14.49 -0.89
N ASN A 385 -22.12 -14.73 -0.04
CA ASN A 385 -21.33 -15.96 0.02
C ASN A 385 -21.80 -16.88 1.15
N GLY A 386 -23.06 -16.80 1.59
CA GLY A 386 -23.73 -17.86 2.36
C GLY A 386 -23.50 -17.79 3.86
N TYR A 387 -22.91 -16.71 4.35
CA TYR A 387 -22.82 -16.48 5.78
C TYR A 387 -24.16 -15.98 6.33
N THR A 388 -24.53 -16.48 7.50
CA THR A 388 -25.80 -16.12 8.15
C THR A 388 -25.64 -14.82 8.93
N PRO A 389 -26.53 -13.82 8.76
CA PRO A 389 -26.50 -12.62 9.57
C PRO A 389 -26.77 -12.93 11.05
N GLY A 390 -25.97 -12.33 11.93
CA GLY A 390 -26.14 -12.32 13.38
C GLY A 390 -26.89 -11.09 13.88
N SER A 391 -26.81 -10.84 15.19
CA SER A 391 -27.46 -9.72 15.89
C SER A 391 -26.53 -8.52 16.11
N THR A 392 -25.24 -8.63 15.76
CA THR A 392 -24.23 -7.59 15.99
C THR A 392 -23.76 -7.03 14.66
N LYS A 393 -23.67 -5.70 14.57
CA LYS A 393 -23.13 -5.02 13.40
C LYS A 393 -21.63 -5.29 13.28
N LEU A 394 -21.17 -5.57 12.06
CA LEU A 394 -19.76 -5.63 11.72
C LEU A 394 -19.17 -4.23 11.75
N THR A 395 -18.28 -3.96 12.70
CA THR A 395 -17.51 -2.71 12.73
C THR A 395 -16.35 -2.77 11.74
N ALA A 396 -15.89 -1.61 11.27
CA ALA A 396 -14.71 -1.54 10.41
C ALA A 396 -13.47 -2.16 11.06
N ASP A 397 -13.25 -1.94 12.36
CA ASP A 397 -12.10 -2.48 13.07
C ASP A 397 -12.18 -4.01 13.19
N ASN A 398 -13.36 -4.55 13.52
CA ASN A 398 -13.57 -6.00 13.58
C ASN A 398 -13.44 -6.67 12.21
N ALA A 399 -13.90 -5.99 11.16
CA ALA A 399 -13.73 -6.49 9.79
C ALA A 399 -12.23 -6.54 9.45
N ARG A 400 -11.51 -5.44 9.68
CA ARG A 400 -10.09 -5.27 9.34
C ARG A 400 -9.17 -6.25 10.07
N THR A 401 -9.42 -6.53 11.34
CA THR A 401 -8.56 -7.42 12.14
C THR A 401 -8.98 -8.89 12.05
N SER A 402 -10.03 -9.22 11.30
CA SER A 402 -10.52 -10.60 11.20
C SER A 402 -9.53 -11.48 10.42
N ALA A 403 -8.88 -12.40 11.13
CA ALA A 403 -8.05 -13.45 10.55
C ALA A 403 -8.87 -14.60 9.93
N THR A 404 -10.19 -14.53 9.95
CA THR A 404 -11.07 -15.61 9.49
C THR A 404 -10.93 -15.80 8.00
N LYS A 405 -10.65 -17.04 7.58
CA LYS A 405 -10.58 -17.41 6.17
C LYS A 405 -11.92 -17.21 5.48
N LEU A 406 -11.90 -16.58 4.31
CA LEU A 406 -13.08 -16.35 3.50
C LEU A 406 -13.36 -17.62 2.67
N ILE A 407 -14.22 -18.47 3.20
CA ILE A 407 -14.70 -19.70 2.56
C ILE A 407 -16.18 -19.55 2.18
N ALA A 408 -16.73 -20.48 1.42
CA ALA A 408 -18.16 -20.56 1.21
C ALA A 408 -18.86 -20.72 2.58
N GLY A 409 -19.83 -19.86 2.86
CA GLY A 409 -20.58 -19.88 4.11
C GLY A 409 -21.55 -21.05 4.18
N PRO A 410 -22.07 -21.37 5.38
CA PRO A 410 -22.81 -22.62 5.64
C PRO A 410 -24.12 -22.77 4.86
N ALA A 411 -24.63 -21.70 4.25
CA ALA A 411 -25.87 -21.70 3.49
C ALA A 411 -25.69 -21.93 1.97
N HIS A 412 -24.45 -22.13 1.49
CA HIS A 412 -24.15 -22.49 0.09
C HIS A 412 -23.72 -23.94 -0.08
#